data_AF-A0A8B9H5J0-F1
#
_entry.id   AF-A0A8B9H5J0-F1
#
_cell.length_a   1.000
_cell.length_b   1.000
_cell.length_c   1.000
_cell.angle_alpha   90.00
_cell.angle_beta   90.00
_cell.angle_gamma   90.00
#
_symmetry.space_group_name_H-M   'P 1'
#
loop_
_entity.id
_entity.type
_entity.pdbx_description
1 polymer ?
#
loop_
_entity_poly.entity_id
_entity_poly.type
_entity_poly.pdbx_seq_one_letter_code
_entity_poly.pdbx_strand_id
1 'polypeptide(L)'
;MPLVKRNIEPRHLSRGALPEGIGSELECVTNNTLSAIIRQLSSLSKHAEDVFGELFNEANTFYLRANSLQDRVDRLAVKVTQLDSSVEEGQLQPFSPVLIVWIEQYGYNRLRAVRVQQIRVLV
;
A
#
# COMPACT_ATOMS: atom_id res chain seq x y z
N MET A 1 -3.31 -32.40 -5.17
CA MET A 1 -4.16 -32.23 -3.96
C MET A 1 -3.51 -31.18 -3.06
N PRO A 2 -4.27 -30.30 -2.39
CA PRO A 2 -3.70 -29.37 -1.43
C PRO A 2 -3.21 -30.16 -0.21
N LEU A 3 -1.90 -30.10 0.06
CA LEU A 3 -1.28 -30.72 1.23
C LEU A 3 -1.76 -29.97 2.48
N VAL A 4 -2.35 -30.70 3.43
CA VAL A 4 -2.78 -30.13 4.72
C VAL A 4 -1.51 -29.71 5.49
N LYS A 5 -1.13 -28.44 5.38
CA LYS A 5 0.12 -27.91 5.95
C LYS A 5 0.17 -27.93 7.48
N ARG A 6 -0.99 -27.99 8.16
CA ARG A 6 -1.10 -27.79 9.61
C ARG A 6 -2.02 -28.83 10.22
N ASN A 7 -1.48 -30.03 10.42
CA ASN A 7 -2.19 -31.10 11.10
C ASN A 7 -2.02 -30.99 12.62
N ILE A 8 -3.11 -30.98 13.37
CA ILE A 8 -3.08 -30.94 14.84
C ILE A 8 -3.04 -32.37 15.36
N GLU A 9 -2.09 -32.64 16.26
CA GLU A 9 -1.92 -33.95 16.90
C GLU A 9 -1.94 -33.81 18.43
N PRO A 10 -2.48 -34.81 19.17
CA PRO A 10 -3.12 -36.05 18.71
C PRO A 10 -4.55 -35.84 18.20
N ARG A 11 -4.97 -36.57 17.15
CA ARG A 11 -6.36 -36.54 16.64
C ARG A 11 -7.36 -37.39 17.42
N HIS A 12 -6.91 -38.53 17.94
CA HIS A 12 -7.78 -39.49 18.63
C HIS A 12 -7.53 -39.44 20.14
N LEU A 13 -8.42 -38.77 20.87
CA LEU A 13 -8.19 -38.44 22.28
C LEU A 13 -8.53 -39.58 23.25
N SER A 14 -9.52 -40.43 22.90
CA SER A 14 -10.07 -41.45 23.81
C SER A 14 -10.12 -42.85 23.21
N ARG A 15 -9.36 -43.11 22.13
CA ARG A 15 -9.39 -44.38 21.38
C ARG A 15 -8.23 -45.32 21.70
N GLY A 16 -7.46 -45.05 22.75
CA GLY A 16 -6.33 -45.89 23.16
C GLY A 16 -6.81 -47.15 23.89
N ALA A 17 -6.14 -48.28 23.64
CA ALA A 17 -6.34 -49.49 24.43
C ALA A 17 -5.89 -49.26 25.87
N LEU A 18 -6.64 -49.80 26.83
CA LEU A 18 -6.29 -49.73 28.25
C LEU A 18 -5.40 -50.91 28.64
N PRO A 19 -4.41 -50.70 29.52
CA PRO A 19 -3.65 -51.77 30.15
C PRO A 19 -4.55 -52.76 30.92
N GLU A 20 -4.22 -54.05 30.87
CA GLU A 20 -4.90 -55.06 31.68
C GLU A 20 -4.60 -54.86 33.18
N GLY A 21 -5.58 -55.12 34.04
CA GLY A 21 -5.41 -55.05 35.50
C GLY A 21 -5.54 -53.64 36.10
N ILE A 22 -6.08 -52.66 35.36
CA ILE A 22 -6.36 -51.32 35.89
C ILE A 22 -7.51 -51.34 36.89
N GLY A 23 -7.32 -50.66 38.03
CA GLY A 23 -8.34 -50.58 39.08
C GLY A 23 -9.55 -49.73 38.69
N SER A 24 -9.34 -48.61 37.98
CA SER A 24 -10.39 -47.71 37.53
C SER A 24 -10.17 -47.30 36.07
N GLU A 25 -10.88 -47.97 35.16
CA GLU A 25 -10.79 -47.70 33.72
C GLU A 25 -11.26 -46.29 33.37
N LEU A 26 -12.34 -45.83 33.99
CA LEU A 26 -12.89 -44.49 33.75
C LEU A 26 -11.89 -43.39 34.10
N GLU A 27 -11.21 -43.52 35.25
CA GLU A 27 -10.18 -42.57 35.67
C GLU A 27 -9.00 -42.60 34.68
N CYS A 28 -8.57 -43.78 34.27
CA CYS A 28 -7.48 -43.94 33.31
C CYS A 28 -7.82 -43.30 31.95
N VAL A 29 -9.00 -43.57 31.39
CA VAL A 29 -9.46 -42.97 30.12
C VAL A 29 -9.57 -41.46 30.25
N THR A 30 -10.11 -40.97 31.37
CA THR A 30 -10.28 -39.52 31.60
C THR A 30 -8.92 -38.83 31.66
N ASN A 31 -7.98 -39.35 32.43
CA ASN A 31 -6.63 -38.78 32.55
C ASN A 31 -5.87 -38.82 31.22
N ASN A 32 -5.95 -39.94 30.49
CA ASN A 32 -5.36 -40.05 29.14
C ASN A 32 -5.98 -39.06 28.15
N THR A 33 -7.31 -38.89 28.20
CA THR A 33 -8.02 -37.93 27.34
C THR A 33 -7.62 -36.50 27.67
N LEU A 34 -7.53 -36.12 28.95
CA LEU A 34 -7.10 -34.80 29.37
C LEU A 34 -5.65 -34.51 28.95
N SER A 35 -4.74 -35.46 29.15
CA SER A 35 -3.35 -35.35 28.69
C SER A 35 -3.26 -35.19 27.17
N ALA A 36 -4.06 -35.95 26.41
CA ALA A 36 -4.14 -35.84 24.96
C ALA A 36 -4.68 -34.46 24.51
N ILE A 37 -5.68 -33.91 25.20
CA ILE A 37 -6.22 -32.57 24.94
C ILE A 37 -5.13 -31.51 25.17
N ILE A 38 -4.39 -31.57 26.27
CA ILE A 38 -3.31 -30.62 26.56
C ILE A 38 -2.26 -30.65 25.45
N ARG A 39 -1.87 -31.84 24.99
CA ARG A 39 -0.94 -31.98 23.85
C ARG A 39 -1.51 -31.44 22.56
N GLN A 40 -2.81 -31.66 22.31
CA GLN A 40 -3.50 -31.16 21.13
C GLN A 40 -3.54 -29.63 21.10
N LEU A 41 -3.82 -29.00 22.25
CA LEU A 41 -3.78 -27.55 22.42
C LEU A 41 -2.37 -27.01 22.23
N SER A 42 -1.34 -27.68 22.76
CA SER A 42 0.05 -27.30 22.51
C SER A 42 0.41 -27.34 21.02
N SER A 43 0.00 -28.40 20.30
CA SER A 43 0.17 -28.48 18.84
C SER A 43 -0.55 -27.36 18.12
N LEU A 44 -1.78 -27.01 18.54
CA LEU A 44 -2.55 -25.91 17.96
C LEU A 44 -1.86 -24.56 18.20
N SER A 45 -1.39 -24.29 19.43
CA SER A 45 -0.69 -23.05 19.77
C SER A 45 0.58 -22.88 18.93
N LYS A 46 1.34 -23.95 18.71
CA LYS A 46 2.51 -23.93 17.83
C LYS A 46 2.13 -23.55 16.39
N HIS A 47 1.07 -24.15 15.85
CA HIS A 47 0.59 -23.79 14.51
C HIS A 47 0.12 -22.34 14.42
N ALA A 48 -0.50 -21.81 15.48
CA ALA A 48 -0.90 -20.41 15.55
C ALA A 48 0.33 -19.49 15.57
N GLU A 49 1.34 -19.81 16.39
CA GLU A 49 2.62 -19.10 16.42
C GLU A 49 3.30 -19.07 15.05
N ASP A 50 3.36 -20.21 14.35
CA ASP A 50 3.92 -20.29 13.00
C ASP A 50 3.16 -19.36 12.02
N VAL A 51 1.83 -19.36 12.05
CA VAL A 51 1.00 -18.49 11.18
C VAL A 51 1.23 -17.02 11.48
N PHE A 52 1.20 -16.63 12.76
CA PHE A 52 1.39 -15.24 13.14
C PHE A 52 2.84 -14.79 12.90
N GLY A 53 3.82 -15.67 13.06
CA GLY A 53 5.22 -15.41 12.72
C GLY A 53 5.42 -15.19 11.22
N GLU A 54 4.83 -16.04 10.37
CA GLU A 54 4.82 -15.84 8.91
C GLU A 54 4.20 -14.49 8.52
N LEU A 55 3.03 -14.19 9.08
CA LEU A 55 2.33 -12.93 8.81
C LEU A 55 3.13 -11.70 9.27
N PHE A 56 3.73 -11.78 10.45
CA PHE A 56 4.55 -10.71 11.01
C PHE A 56 5.78 -10.43 10.13
N ASN A 57 6.46 -11.47 9.68
CA ASN A 57 7.62 -11.33 8.80
C ASN A 57 7.25 -10.68 7.46
N GLU A 58 6.12 -11.07 6.87
CA GLU A 58 5.62 -10.47 5.64
C GLU A 58 5.23 -9.00 5.85
N ALA A 59 4.51 -8.69 6.94
CA ALA A 59 4.13 -7.33 7.28
C ALA A 59 5.36 -6.43 7.55
N ASN A 60 6.38 -6.95 8.23
CA ASN A 60 7.64 -6.24 8.46
C ASN A 60 8.39 -5.98 7.15
N THR A 61 8.44 -6.97 6.25
CA THR A 61 9.01 -6.81 4.91
C THR A 61 8.27 -5.74 4.11
N PHE A 62 6.94 -5.75 4.16
CA PHE A 62 6.10 -4.73 3.54
C PHE A 62 6.36 -3.34 4.13
N TYR A 63 6.45 -3.22 5.45
CA TYR A 63 6.72 -1.98 6.17
C TYR A 63 8.07 -1.37 5.75
N LEU A 64 9.14 -2.17 5.70
CA LEU A 64 10.47 -1.70 5.27
C LEU A 64 10.44 -1.17 3.83
N ARG A 65 9.73 -1.87 2.94
CA ARG A 65 9.56 -1.42 1.54
C ARG A 65 8.75 -0.14 1.44
N ALA A 66 7.68 -0.02 2.23
CA ALA A 66 6.85 1.17 2.28
C ALA A 66 7.64 2.39 2.77
N ASN A 67 8.44 2.24 3.82
CA ASN A 67 9.31 3.31 4.31
C ASN A 67 10.36 3.73 3.27
N SER A 68 11.02 2.77 2.62
CA SER A 68 11.98 3.08 1.55
C SER A 68 11.31 3.81 0.37
N LEU A 69 10.06 3.45 0.06
CA LEU A 69 9.29 4.15 -0.95
C LEU A 69 8.92 5.56 -0.49
N GLN A 70 8.50 5.74 0.76
CA GLN A 70 8.18 7.05 1.34
C GLN A 70 9.39 8.00 1.25
N ASP A 71 10.58 7.54 1.64
CA ASP A 71 11.81 8.33 1.51
C ASP A 71 12.06 8.81 0.06
N ARG A 72 11.74 7.95 -0.92
CA ARG A 72 11.88 8.29 -2.35
C ARG A 72 10.81 9.29 -2.80
N VAL A 73 9.58 9.15 -2.31
CA VAL A 73 8.48 10.09 -2.56
C VAL A 73 8.84 11.46 -2.00
N ASP A 74 9.35 11.53 -0.76
CA ASP A 74 9.71 12.80 -0.11
C ASP A 74 10.84 13.51 -0.85
N ARG A 75 11.89 12.77 -1.25
CA ARG A 75 12.98 13.32 -2.06
C ARG A 75 12.49 13.80 -3.43
N LEU A 76 11.54 13.09 -4.03
CA LEU A 76 10.96 13.50 -5.30
C LEU A 76 10.11 14.75 -5.13
N ALA A 77 9.30 14.85 -4.07
CA ALA A 77 8.49 16.02 -3.76
C ALA A 77 9.37 17.27 -3.63
N VAL A 78 10.47 17.20 -2.88
CA VAL A 78 11.44 18.31 -2.76
C VAL A 78 11.98 18.72 -4.13
N LYS A 79 12.39 17.76 -4.97
CA LYS A 79 12.90 18.05 -6.32
C LYS A 79 11.84 18.68 -7.23
N VAL A 80 10.59 18.23 -7.14
CA VAL A 80 9.47 18.80 -7.93
C VAL A 80 9.22 20.25 -7.50
N THR A 81 9.18 20.53 -6.19
CA THR A 81 8.99 21.90 -5.70
C THR A 81 10.13 22.83 -6.12
N GLN A 82 11.38 22.34 -6.15
CA GLN A 82 12.53 23.11 -6.64
C GLN A 82 12.49 23.38 -8.15
N LEU A 83 11.92 22.45 -8.93
CA LEU A 83 11.72 22.63 -10.36
C LEU A 83 10.61 23.65 -10.63
N ASP A 84 9.50 23.61 -9.89
CA ASP A 84 8.44 24.63 -10.00
C ASP A 84 8.98 26.04 -9.72
N SER A 85 9.84 26.22 -8.71
CA SER A 85 10.45 27.52 -8.43
C SER A 85 11.44 27.99 -9.51
N SER A 86 12.14 27.07 -10.19
CA SER A 86 13.05 27.45 -11.30
C SER A 86 12.31 27.79 -12.59
N VAL A 87 11.10 27.24 -12.79
CA VAL A 87 10.26 27.54 -13.96
C VAL A 87 9.58 28.91 -13.81
N GLU A 88 9.24 29.35 -12.59
CA GLU A 88 8.72 30.72 -12.39
C GLU A 88 9.79 31.83 -12.50
N GLU A 89 11.06 31.57 -12.17
CA GLU A 89 12.14 32.56 -12.37
C GLU A 89 12.74 32.51 -13.79
N GLY A 90 12.44 31.48 -14.59
CA GLY A 90 13.16 31.17 -15.83
C GLY A 90 12.61 31.75 -17.13
N GLN A 91 11.34 32.15 -17.24
CA GLN A 91 10.78 32.58 -18.53
C GLN A 91 9.69 33.65 -18.43
N LEU A 92 10.04 34.84 -17.95
CA LEU A 92 9.43 36.08 -18.45
C LEU A 92 10.55 37.08 -18.69
N GLN A 93 11.27 36.92 -19.81
CA GLN A 93 11.95 38.07 -20.40
C GLN A 93 10.84 39.07 -20.73
N PRO A 94 10.80 40.27 -20.12
CA PRO A 94 9.86 41.29 -20.56
C PRO A 94 10.12 41.52 -22.05
N PHE A 95 9.07 41.43 -22.86
CA PHE A 95 9.19 41.75 -24.28
C PHE A 95 9.87 43.11 -24.42
N SER A 96 10.80 43.22 -25.38
CA SER A 96 11.45 44.49 -25.70
C SER A 96 10.38 45.59 -25.80
N PRO A 97 10.61 46.79 -25.22
CA PRO A 97 9.67 47.90 -25.34
C PRO A 97 9.28 48.20 -26.80
N VAL A 98 10.19 47.95 -27.74
CA VAL A 98 9.94 48.08 -29.19
C VAL A 98 8.93 47.05 -29.67
N LEU A 99 9.00 45.82 -29.18
CA LEU A 99 8.07 44.75 -29.52
C LEU A 99 6.68 44.99 -28.92
N ILE A 100 6.62 45.51 -27.69
CA ILE A 100 5.36 45.92 -27.03
C ILE A 100 4.69 47.03 -27.85
N VAL A 101 5.42 48.07 -28.22
CA VAL A 101 4.92 49.16 -29.06
C VAL A 101 4.52 48.64 -30.45
N TRP A 102 5.28 47.70 -31.03
CA TRP A 102 4.90 47.07 -32.29
C TRP A 102 3.57 46.32 -32.18
N ILE A 103 3.38 45.52 -31.13
CA ILE A 103 2.15 44.74 -30.93
C ILE A 103 0.95 45.66 -30.67
N GLU A 104 1.11 46.70 -29.86
CA GLU A 104 0.06 47.71 -29.65
C GLU A 104 -0.28 48.43 -30.95
N GLN A 105 0.73 48.92 -31.69
CA GLN A 105 0.50 49.65 -32.93
C GLN A 105 -0.11 48.77 -34.04
N TYR A 106 0.37 47.52 -34.21
CA TYR A 106 -0.18 46.60 -35.21
C TYR A 106 -1.55 46.03 -34.82
N GLY A 107 -1.75 45.71 -33.54
CA GLY A 107 -3.02 45.21 -33.01
C GLY A 107 -4.13 46.26 -33.09
N TYR A 108 -3.81 47.52 -32.78
CA TYR A 108 -4.75 48.64 -32.87
C TYR A 108 -5.15 48.94 -34.31
N ASN A 109 -4.20 48.85 -35.26
CA ASN A 109 -4.48 49.03 -36.68
C ASN A 109 -5.35 47.90 -37.27
N ARG A 110 -5.18 46.65 -36.81
CA ARG A 110 -6.03 45.53 -37.24
C ARG A 110 -7.46 45.67 -36.71
N LEU A 111 -7.65 46.13 -35.46
CA LEU A 111 -8.96 46.38 -34.87
C LEU A 111 -9.68 47.60 -35.46
N ARG A 112 -8.95 48.66 -35.84
CA ARG A 112 -9.50 49.80 -36.61
C ARG A 112 -9.87 49.40 -38.03
N ALA A 113 -9.04 48.60 -38.73
CA ALA A 113 -9.36 48.14 -40.08
C ALA A 113 -10.67 47.34 -40.10
N VAL A 114 -10.88 46.44 -39.13
CA VAL A 114 -12.13 45.66 -39.04
C VAL A 114 -13.34 46.54 -38.68
N ARG A 115 -13.20 47.52 -37.77
CA ARG A 115 -14.30 48.45 -37.44
C ARG A 115 -14.64 49.44 -38.56
N VAL A 116 -13.64 49.92 -39.30
CA VAL A 116 -13.87 50.83 -40.46
C VAL A 116 -14.49 50.08 -41.63
N GLN A 117 -14.14 48.81 -41.86
CA GLN A 117 -14.80 47.98 -42.87
C GLN A 117 -16.27 47.68 -42.51
N GLN A 118 -16.57 47.43 -41.23
CA GLN A 118 -17.95 47.18 -40.76
C GLN A 118 -18.84 48.44 -40.82
N ILE A 119 -18.30 49.63 -40.54
CA ILE A 119 -19.06 50.89 -40.64
C ILE A 119 -19.37 51.26 -42.11
N ARG A 120 -18.52 50.88 -43.06
CA ARG A 120 -18.76 51.12 -44.50
C ARG A 120 -19.81 50.20 -45.15
N VAL A 121 -20.29 49.17 -44.46
CA VAL A 121 -21.34 48.25 -44.97
C VAL A 121 -22.73 48.64 -44.42
N LEU A 122 -22.79 49.61 -43.52
CA LEU A 122 -24.01 50.05 -42.82
C LEU A 122 -24.49 51.46 -43.22
N VAL A 123 -23.91 52.07 -44.26
CA VAL A 123 -24.37 53.33 -44.88
C VAL A 123 -24.41 53.16 -46.40
#